data_AF-A0A0C9WSI4-F1
#
_entry.id   AF-A0A0C9WSI4-F1
#
_cell.length_a   1.000
_cell.length_b   1.000
_cell.length_c   1.000
_cell.angle_alpha   90.00
_cell.angle_beta   90.00
_cell.angle_gamma   90.00
#
_symmetry.space_group_name_H-M   'P 1'
#
loop_
_entity.id
_entity.type
_entity.pdbx_description
1 polymer ?
#
loop_
_entity_poly.entity_id
_entity_poly.type
_entity_poly.pdbx_seq_one_letter_code
_entity_poly.pdbx_strand_id
1 'polypeptide(L)'
;MSPSPPALFQKAHDFTISEDAQFNVAGRDVIVYGSRSSAPAALHDLLSPVSNATHTRAGHVARCDPGTRLEVITQIEQRLNGSDRRAAICWLSGPAGYGKSAVAQTIAERYAAKGRLLGCFFFLRGAGERSHISRLIPTLAHQVSLSVPAVKPLLEKALRDEPAMLGPSVSLAHQFQKLIIEPIHSTTSKVLVFSHLAKQKIFVIDALDECDDKAEMAAFIDVLLNAFPERSYLPFRVLLTSRVEEHIRKKFVHAEARFLYHLDLGNFDARSDIQVYFTREFARIFDENCQMMQRIPKPWPSAKDLSELLDKAGRSFAFAMTLIQFVGGGSMPHEALQQLLELGADGLDPIYKHVLSSASGTTALYQILGTIMILEDNKSISFLSSLLNLQHDKVIYELLGVQSIIKIPGDDNEPIMLYHTSLRDFLTLKSRSEQYFIDPPLQHLHLAIHCLKHLAEYPSKDFFEGDVAMYACFSWPHHIFLGFQEQTLNMDETITTSLVTLIKSLLTFHSKTWYNTMLTFEVLQKTRMLECVRDGKNLFQTSQGSIVTRNFIMLLEQIIDFCETVSNRRTMLLKS
;
A
#
# COMPACT_ATOMS: atom_id res chain seq x y z
N MET A 1 5.89 36.85 -71.28
CA MET A 1 6.14 35.74 -70.34
C MET A 1 5.95 36.28 -68.94
N SER A 2 4.91 35.81 -68.25
CA SER A 2 4.55 36.22 -66.89
C SER A 2 5.56 35.63 -65.88
N PRO A 3 5.98 36.36 -64.84
CA PRO A 3 6.93 35.85 -63.85
C PRO A 3 6.26 34.80 -62.94
N SER A 4 6.99 33.72 -62.66
CA SER A 4 6.58 32.67 -61.72
C SER A 4 6.47 33.21 -60.28
N PRO A 5 5.50 32.73 -59.48
CA PRO A 5 5.31 33.21 -58.12
C PRO A 5 6.47 32.81 -57.20
N PRO A 6 6.76 33.59 -56.14
CA PRO A 6 7.86 33.31 -55.22
C PRO A 6 7.59 32.01 -54.44
N ALA A 7 8.53 31.06 -54.49
CA ALA A 7 8.50 29.88 -53.66
C ALA A 7 8.92 30.25 -52.23
N LEU A 8 7.95 30.36 -51.32
CA LEU A 8 8.25 30.47 -49.89
C LEU A 8 8.94 29.17 -49.41
N PHE A 9 10.01 29.33 -48.61
CA PHE A 9 10.78 28.27 -47.94
C PHE A 9 11.74 27.42 -48.79
N GLN A 10 12.17 27.89 -49.96
CA GLN A 10 13.19 27.17 -50.73
C GLN A 10 14.52 27.12 -49.94
N LYS A 11 14.96 25.91 -49.56
CA LYS A 11 16.15 25.59 -48.73
C LYS A 11 16.04 25.88 -47.22
N ALA A 12 14.83 26.00 -46.66
CA ALA A 12 14.68 26.03 -45.20
C ALA A 12 14.99 24.66 -44.58
N HIS A 13 15.75 24.65 -43.48
CA HIS A 13 16.06 23.49 -42.64
C HIS A 13 16.15 23.96 -41.17
N ASP A 14 16.00 23.04 -40.21
CA ASP A 14 16.06 23.29 -38.76
C ASP A 14 15.07 24.33 -38.20
N PHE A 15 13.76 24.19 -38.50
CA PHE A 15 12.72 25.02 -37.89
C PHE A 15 11.62 24.20 -37.24
N THR A 16 10.94 24.81 -36.26
CA THR A 16 9.83 24.21 -35.51
C THR A 16 8.57 25.01 -35.79
N ILE A 17 7.47 24.30 -36.05
CA ILE A 17 6.14 24.90 -36.22
C ILE A 17 5.30 24.45 -35.02
N SER A 18 4.88 25.38 -34.18
CA SER A 18 4.10 25.10 -32.97
C SER A 18 2.60 25.40 -33.16
N GLU A 19 1.79 24.69 -32.37
CA GLU A 19 0.38 24.92 -31.98
C GLU A 19 -0.50 25.66 -33.01
N ASP A 20 -1.23 24.86 -33.82
CA ASP A 20 -2.33 25.26 -34.73
C ASP A 20 -1.98 25.78 -36.14
N ALA A 21 -0.86 25.35 -36.73
CA ALA A 21 -0.60 25.62 -38.15
C ALA A 21 -1.49 24.77 -39.09
N GLN A 22 -2.36 25.41 -39.88
CA GLN A 22 -3.14 24.77 -40.94
C GLN A 22 -2.47 24.95 -42.31
N PHE A 23 -2.15 23.83 -42.99
CA PHE A 23 -1.62 23.82 -44.34
C PHE A 23 -2.73 23.51 -45.35
N ASN A 24 -3.05 24.45 -46.23
CA ASN A 24 -3.93 24.20 -47.38
C ASN A 24 -3.06 23.98 -48.62
N VAL A 25 -2.92 22.73 -49.03
CA VAL A 25 -2.11 22.33 -50.19
C VAL A 25 -2.99 22.20 -51.43
N ALA A 26 -2.82 23.10 -52.39
CA ALA A 26 -3.45 22.98 -53.70
C ALA A 26 -2.55 22.17 -54.65
N GLY A 27 -2.72 20.84 -54.67
CA GLY A 27 -2.21 19.97 -55.73
C GLY A 27 -1.21 18.88 -55.31
N ARG A 28 -1.70 17.62 -55.35
CA ARG A 28 -1.01 16.31 -55.29
C ARG A 28 -0.26 15.92 -54.01
N ASP A 29 -0.20 14.59 -53.84
CA ASP A 29 0.09 13.84 -52.63
C ASP A 29 1.44 14.18 -51.96
N VAL A 30 1.40 14.42 -50.65
CA VAL A 30 2.58 14.46 -49.78
C VAL A 30 2.56 13.26 -48.86
N ILE A 31 3.56 12.39 -48.95
CA ILE A 31 3.80 11.34 -47.97
C ILE A 31 4.61 11.95 -46.82
N VAL A 32 3.96 12.16 -45.67
CA VAL A 32 4.63 12.60 -44.44
C VAL A 32 5.25 11.38 -43.77
N TYR A 33 6.58 11.26 -43.82
CA TYR A 33 7.32 10.35 -42.94
C TYR A 33 7.43 10.99 -41.55
N GLY A 34 6.33 10.91 -40.79
CA GLY A 34 6.33 11.30 -39.39
C GLY A 34 7.00 10.22 -38.55
N SER A 35 8.30 10.35 -38.30
CA SER A 35 8.82 9.85 -37.02
C SER A 35 8.16 10.69 -35.95
N ARG A 36 7.22 10.11 -35.20
CA ARG A 36 6.69 10.73 -33.98
C ARG A 36 7.86 10.85 -33.00
N SER A 37 8.63 11.94 -33.07
CA SER A 37 9.41 12.36 -31.92
C SER A 37 8.39 12.87 -30.89
N SER A 38 7.93 11.98 -30.02
CA SER A 38 7.26 12.41 -28.79
C SER A 38 8.18 13.43 -28.12
N ALA A 39 7.61 14.52 -27.60
CA ALA A 39 8.34 15.39 -26.68
C ALA A 39 9.06 14.51 -25.63
N PRO A 40 10.27 14.87 -25.18
CA PRO A 40 10.96 14.08 -24.16
C PRO A 40 10.01 13.91 -22.97
N ALA A 41 9.68 12.66 -22.62
CA ALA A 41 8.82 12.38 -21.49
C ALA A 41 9.40 13.10 -20.26
N ALA A 42 8.55 13.80 -19.50
CA ALA A 42 9.02 14.49 -18.32
C ALA A 42 9.64 13.45 -17.36
N LEU A 43 10.65 13.83 -16.58
CA LEU A 43 11.31 12.90 -15.65
C LEU A 43 10.31 12.22 -14.70
N HIS A 44 9.22 12.92 -14.35
CA HIS A 44 8.10 12.36 -13.61
C HIS A 44 7.48 11.15 -14.32
N ASP A 45 7.19 11.25 -15.62
CA ASP A 45 6.55 10.19 -16.40
C ASP A 45 7.50 9.01 -16.62
N LEU A 46 8.80 9.29 -16.79
CA LEU A 46 9.83 8.26 -16.92
C LEU A 46 9.98 7.45 -15.64
N LEU A 47 10.09 8.11 -14.49
CA LEU A 47 10.31 7.44 -13.21
C LEU A 47 9.00 6.88 -12.61
N SER A 48 7.86 7.44 -13.00
CA SER A 48 6.53 7.09 -12.47
C SER A 48 6.55 6.99 -10.93
N PRO A 49 6.72 8.10 -10.20
CA PRO A 49 6.84 8.06 -8.75
C PRO A 49 5.50 7.77 -8.06
N VAL A 50 5.54 7.03 -6.94
CA VAL A 50 4.34 6.75 -6.12
C VAL A 50 4.04 7.94 -5.22
N SER A 51 3.07 8.77 -5.62
CA SER A 51 2.74 10.04 -4.95
C SER A 51 2.27 9.87 -3.50
N ASN A 52 1.49 8.82 -3.22
CA ASN A 52 0.94 8.51 -1.89
C ASN A 52 1.91 7.75 -0.97
N ALA A 53 3.15 7.48 -1.40
CA ALA A 53 4.21 6.91 -0.57
C ALA A 53 5.08 7.97 0.12
N THR A 54 4.78 9.27 -0.05
CA THR A 54 5.59 10.38 0.46
C THR A 54 5.10 10.90 1.82
N HIS A 55 5.91 11.75 2.48
CA HIS A 55 5.53 12.40 3.74
C HIS A 55 4.40 13.44 3.57
N THR A 56 4.19 13.95 2.35
CA THR A 56 3.13 14.90 1.98
C THR A 56 1.88 14.23 1.43
N ARG A 57 1.76 12.91 1.57
CA ARG A 57 0.59 12.15 1.11
C ARG A 57 -0.71 12.70 1.71
N ALA A 58 -1.77 12.66 0.91
CA ALA A 58 -3.12 13.04 1.33
C ALA A 58 -3.67 12.07 2.39
N GLY A 59 -4.74 12.50 3.06
CA GLY A 59 -5.37 11.76 4.14
C GLY A 59 -4.65 11.86 5.48
N HIS A 60 -5.09 11.04 6.43
CA HIS A 60 -4.56 11.08 7.79
C HIS A 60 -3.22 10.35 7.90
N VAL A 61 -2.18 11.11 8.17
CA VAL A 61 -0.82 10.62 8.35
C VAL A 61 -0.54 10.38 9.84
N ALA A 62 -0.05 9.19 10.20
CA ALA A 62 0.40 8.91 11.56
C ALA A 62 1.61 9.82 11.89
N ARG A 63 1.42 10.77 12.81
CA ARG A 63 2.47 11.65 13.36
C ARG A 63 2.68 11.34 14.83
N CYS A 64 3.88 11.62 15.34
CA CYS A 64 4.07 11.59 16.78
C CYS A 64 3.21 12.67 17.39
N ASP A 65 2.56 12.25 18.46
CA ASP A 65 1.66 13.08 19.19
C ASP A 65 2.42 14.20 19.93
N PRO A 66 1.95 15.46 19.96
CA PRO A 66 2.67 16.55 20.62
C PRO A 66 3.08 16.20 22.05
N GLY A 67 4.39 16.29 22.33
CA GLY A 67 4.96 15.97 23.64
C GLY A 67 5.35 14.51 23.85
N THR A 68 5.10 13.62 22.88
CA THR A 68 5.45 12.19 22.97
C THR A 68 6.70 11.83 22.17
N ARG A 69 7.32 10.70 22.51
CA ARG A 69 8.46 10.09 21.79
C ARG A 69 9.67 11.02 21.64
N LEU A 70 9.77 12.05 22.49
CA LEU A 70 10.79 13.09 22.40
C LEU A 70 12.21 12.51 22.54
N GLU A 71 12.39 11.53 23.43
CA GLU A 71 13.68 10.87 23.62
C GLU A 71 14.11 10.10 22.36
N VAL A 72 13.23 9.28 21.80
CA VAL A 72 13.48 8.49 20.58
C VAL A 72 13.85 9.42 19.42
N ILE A 73 13.05 10.47 19.22
CA ILE A 73 13.28 11.46 18.16
C ILE A 73 14.64 12.13 18.36
N THR A 74 14.99 12.48 19.61
CA THR A 74 16.27 13.11 19.93
C THR A 74 17.44 12.18 19.61
N GLN A 75 17.37 10.90 19.98
CA GLN A 75 18.43 9.93 19.66
C GLN A 75 18.60 9.73 18.16
N ILE A 76 17.49 9.63 17.41
CA ILE A 76 17.53 9.55 15.94
C ILE A 76 18.17 10.81 15.36
N GLU A 77 17.74 12.00 15.80
CA GLU A 77 18.30 13.26 15.32
C GLU A 77 19.80 13.40 15.64
N GLN A 78 20.25 12.99 16.82
CA GLN A 78 21.67 12.99 17.17
C GLN A 78 22.49 12.14 16.21
N ARG A 79 21.97 10.98 15.80
CA ARG A 79 22.66 10.06 14.88
C ARG A 79 22.67 10.57 13.46
N LEU A 80 21.53 11.04 12.96
CA LEU A 80 21.40 11.59 11.61
C LEU A 80 22.19 12.89 11.43
N ASN A 81 22.39 13.66 12.51
CA ASN A 81 23.19 14.89 12.52
C ASN A 81 24.67 14.68 12.90
N GLY A 82 25.04 13.47 13.33
CA GLY A 82 26.37 13.18 13.82
C GLY A 82 27.44 13.30 12.74
N SER A 83 28.66 13.66 13.16
CA SER A 83 29.85 13.74 12.29
C SER A 83 30.48 12.39 11.99
N ASP A 84 30.09 11.32 12.72
CA ASP A 84 30.60 9.98 12.49
C ASP A 84 30.09 9.43 11.16
N ARG A 85 30.93 9.50 10.13
CA ARG A 85 30.61 9.03 8.77
C ARG A 85 30.45 7.51 8.69
N ARG A 86 30.77 6.76 9.76
CA ARG A 86 30.56 5.32 9.81
C ARG A 86 29.10 4.97 10.09
N ALA A 87 28.40 5.62 11.02
CA ALA A 87 26.98 5.33 11.30
C ALA A 87 26.00 5.91 10.24
N ALA A 88 25.98 5.37 9.02
CA ALA A 88 25.19 5.90 7.91
C ALA A 88 23.70 5.50 7.95
N ILE A 89 23.38 4.38 8.58
CA ILE A 89 22.04 3.80 8.63
C ILE A 89 21.56 3.76 10.08
N CYS A 90 20.40 4.36 10.35
CA CYS A 90 19.69 4.26 11.61
C CYS A 90 18.49 3.34 11.40
N TRP A 91 18.43 2.20 12.08
CA TRP A 91 17.30 1.28 12.03
C TRP A 91 16.50 1.35 13.32
N LEU A 92 15.25 1.82 13.21
CA LEU A 92 14.27 1.84 14.28
C LEU A 92 13.38 0.60 14.20
N SER A 93 13.60 -0.35 15.10
CA SER A 93 12.77 -1.55 15.21
C SER A 93 11.73 -1.44 16.31
N GLY A 94 10.76 -2.34 16.30
CA GLY A 94 9.83 -2.52 17.41
C GLY A 94 8.55 -3.25 17.01
N PRO A 95 7.72 -3.65 17.99
CA PRO A 95 6.48 -4.36 17.73
C PRO A 95 5.46 -3.55 16.92
N ALA A 96 4.43 -4.24 16.42
CA ALA A 96 3.28 -3.60 15.81
C ALA A 96 2.59 -2.65 16.82
N GLY A 97 2.07 -1.52 16.34
CA GLY A 97 1.34 -0.57 17.18
C GLY A 97 2.17 0.32 18.10
N TYR A 98 3.51 0.20 18.13
CA TYR A 98 4.36 1.03 18.99
C TYR A 98 4.64 2.43 18.40
N GLY A 99 4.19 2.73 17.18
CA GLY A 99 4.30 4.08 16.58
C GLY A 99 5.57 4.33 15.76
N LYS A 100 6.21 3.30 15.19
CA LYS A 100 7.38 3.45 14.31
C LYS A 100 7.13 4.41 13.14
N SER A 101 6.01 4.21 12.42
CA SER A 101 5.61 5.08 11.30
C SER A 101 5.34 6.52 11.73
N ALA A 102 4.82 6.71 12.94
CA ALA A 102 4.63 8.05 13.52
C ALA A 102 5.95 8.78 13.76
N VAL A 103 6.96 8.05 14.26
CA VAL A 103 8.32 8.58 14.42
C VAL A 103 8.95 8.87 13.05
N ALA A 104 8.88 7.94 12.10
CA ALA A 104 9.41 8.13 10.75
C ALA A 104 8.81 9.34 10.05
N GLN A 105 7.48 9.50 10.12
CA GLN A 105 6.78 10.67 9.59
C GLN A 105 7.29 11.96 10.22
N THR A 106 7.35 12.01 11.55
CA THR A 106 7.78 13.19 12.29
C THR A 106 9.21 13.59 11.91
N ILE A 107 10.11 12.60 11.75
CA ILE A 107 11.47 12.85 11.28
C ILE A 107 11.46 13.35 9.83
N ALA A 108 10.70 12.73 8.92
CA ALA A 108 10.61 13.15 7.53
C ALA A 108 10.16 14.63 7.42
N GLU A 109 9.08 15.01 8.11
CA GLU A 109 8.56 16.39 8.12
C GLU A 109 9.57 17.38 8.71
N ARG A 110 10.22 17.04 9.83
CA ARG A 110 11.26 17.89 10.44
C ARG A 110 12.45 18.11 9.52
N TYR A 111 12.89 17.09 8.79
CA TYR A 111 14.03 17.20 7.88
C TYR A 111 13.64 17.84 6.54
N ALA A 112 12.39 17.69 6.08
CA ALA A 112 11.85 18.43 4.95
C ALA A 112 11.82 19.93 5.25
N ALA A 113 11.30 20.34 6.42
CA ALA A 113 11.29 21.73 6.86
C ALA A 113 12.71 22.33 7.00
N LYS A 114 13.71 21.51 7.31
CA LYS A 114 15.13 21.90 7.36
C LYS A 114 15.81 21.91 5.98
N GLY A 115 15.12 21.55 4.90
CA GLY A 115 15.71 21.42 3.55
C GLY A 115 16.70 20.26 3.40
N ARG A 116 16.63 19.25 4.28
CA ARG A 116 17.60 18.16 4.43
C ARG A 116 17.06 16.77 4.08
N LEU A 117 15.77 16.65 3.76
CA LEU A 117 15.20 15.40 3.24
C LEU A 117 15.53 15.27 1.74
N LEU A 118 16.16 14.16 1.35
CA LEU A 118 16.38 13.80 -0.06
C LEU A 118 15.15 13.12 -0.65
N GLY A 119 14.52 12.27 0.13
CA GLY A 119 13.30 11.57 -0.24
C GLY A 119 12.83 10.68 0.90
N CYS A 120 11.59 10.24 0.80
CA CYS A 120 11.02 9.27 1.70
C CYS A 120 10.13 8.28 0.97
N PHE A 121 10.01 7.09 1.52
CA PHE A 121 9.05 6.09 1.04
C PHE A 121 8.46 5.39 2.25
N PHE A 122 7.15 5.45 2.39
CA PHE A 122 6.44 4.74 3.43
C PHE A 122 5.84 3.50 2.80
N PHE A 123 6.31 2.31 3.12
CA PHE A 123 5.60 1.10 2.68
C PHE A 123 4.22 1.03 3.33
N LEU A 124 3.30 0.34 2.67
CA LEU A 124 2.01 -0.03 3.23
C LEU A 124 1.57 -1.30 2.55
N ARG A 125 1.44 -2.39 3.32
CA ARG A 125 1.04 -3.69 2.79
C ARG A 125 -0.35 -3.56 2.17
N GLY A 126 -0.52 -4.08 0.96
CA GLY A 126 -1.81 -4.00 0.28
C GLY A 126 -2.18 -2.56 -0.10
N ALA A 127 -1.23 -1.76 -0.57
CA ALA A 127 -1.50 -0.43 -1.11
C ALA A 127 -1.01 -0.28 -2.55
N GLY A 128 -1.14 -1.38 -3.32
CA GLY A 128 -0.72 -1.46 -4.72
C GLY A 128 0.77 -1.18 -4.88
N GLU A 129 1.11 -0.20 -5.71
CA GLU A 129 2.51 0.20 -5.98
C GLU A 129 3.32 0.55 -4.72
N ARG A 130 2.65 0.91 -3.61
CA ARG A 130 3.29 1.27 -2.34
C ARG A 130 3.76 0.06 -1.52
N SER A 131 3.35 -1.16 -1.84
CA SER A 131 3.83 -2.39 -1.20
C SER A 131 4.95 -3.09 -1.98
N HIS A 132 5.33 -2.58 -3.16
CA HIS A 132 6.33 -3.20 -4.03
C HIS A 132 7.67 -2.47 -4.05
N ILE A 133 8.75 -3.23 -3.99
CA ILE A 133 10.12 -2.71 -3.93
C ILE A 133 10.55 -2.04 -5.24
N SER A 134 9.98 -2.47 -6.38
CA SER A 134 10.28 -1.95 -7.71
C SER A 134 9.97 -0.46 -7.83
N ARG A 135 9.09 0.06 -6.97
CA ARG A 135 8.66 1.46 -6.94
C ARG A 135 9.47 2.33 -5.98
N LEU A 136 10.28 1.74 -5.10
CA LEU A 136 11.08 2.45 -4.11
C LEU A 136 12.12 3.36 -4.77
N ILE A 137 13.05 2.78 -5.55
CA ILE A 137 14.18 3.53 -6.13
C ILE A 137 13.72 4.61 -7.10
N PRO A 138 12.78 4.37 -8.04
CA PRO A 138 12.32 5.41 -8.96
C PRO A 138 11.64 6.57 -8.24
N THR A 139 10.84 6.27 -7.21
CA THR A 139 10.18 7.28 -6.37
C THR A 139 11.19 8.11 -5.57
N LEU A 140 12.23 7.48 -5.03
CA LEU A 140 13.32 8.19 -4.36
C LEU A 140 14.14 9.04 -5.32
N ALA A 141 14.48 8.53 -6.51
CA ALA A 141 15.24 9.27 -7.52
C ALA A 141 14.49 10.52 -7.99
N HIS A 142 13.18 10.41 -8.18
CA HIS A 142 12.33 11.55 -8.48
C HIS A 142 12.39 12.60 -7.36
N GLN A 143 12.22 12.20 -6.10
CA GLN A 143 12.30 13.10 -4.95
C GLN A 143 13.69 13.75 -4.80
N VAL A 144 14.78 13.01 -5.07
CA VAL A 144 16.14 13.55 -5.09
C VAL A 144 16.27 14.66 -6.14
N SER A 145 15.68 14.48 -7.33
CA SER A 145 15.70 15.49 -8.39
C SER A 145 15.00 16.80 -7.97
N LEU A 146 13.98 16.71 -7.10
CA LEU A 146 13.30 17.87 -6.54
C LEU A 146 14.11 18.51 -5.40
N SER A 147 14.72 17.71 -4.53
CA SER A 147 15.53 18.18 -3.39
C SER A 147 16.91 18.72 -3.82
N VAL A 148 17.44 18.23 -4.94
CA VAL A 148 18.72 18.63 -5.53
C VAL A 148 18.51 18.78 -7.05
N PRO A 149 18.05 19.95 -7.53
CA PRO A 149 17.73 20.17 -8.95
C PRO A 149 18.88 19.85 -9.92
N ALA A 150 20.14 19.97 -9.47
CA ALA A 150 21.33 19.60 -10.25
C ALA A 150 21.40 18.09 -10.59
N VAL A 151 20.67 17.23 -9.89
CA VAL A 151 20.58 15.78 -10.16
C VAL A 151 19.66 15.48 -11.34
N LYS A 152 18.64 16.31 -11.60
CA LYS A 152 17.67 16.10 -12.69
C LYS A 152 18.31 15.77 -14.06
N PRO A 153 19.24 16.58 -14.60
CA PRO A 153 19.85 16.28 -15.90
C PRO A 153 20.71 14.99 -15.89
N LEU A 154 21.22 14.57 -14.73
CA LEU A 154 21.99 13.33 -14.59
C LEU A 154 21.07 12.11 -14.66
N LEU A 155 19.89 12.19 -14.04
CA LEU A 155 18.88 11.13 -14.11
C LEU A 155 18.32 10.99 -15.53
N GLU A 156 17.97 12.12 -16.16
CA GLU A 156 17.49 12.11 -17.53
C GLU A 156 18.53 11.52 -18.49
N LYS A 157 19.83 11.81 -18.26
CA LYS A 157 20.91 11.18 -19.01
C LYS A 157 20.98 9.66 -18.76
N ALA A 158 20.98 9.23 -17.50
CA ALA A 158 21.05 7.81 -17.16
C ALA A 158 19.90 7.00 -17.78
N LEU A 159 18.68 7.55 -17.78
CA LEU A 159 17.50 6.90 -18.37
C LEU A 159 17.53 6.91 -19.91
N ARG A 160 18.15 7.92 -20.54
CA ARG A 160 18.37 7.92 -21.99
C ARG A 160 19.44 6.93 -22.41
N ASP A 161 20.53 6.86 -21.65
CA ASP A 161 21.67 5.97 -21.93
C ASP A 161 21.29 4.50 -21.70
N GLU A 162 20.39 4.23 -20.73
CA GLU A 162 19.91 2.89 -20.40
C GLU A 162 18.36 2.84 -20.30
N PRO A 163 17.61 2.77 -21.42
CA PRO A 163 16.14 2.82 -21.42
C PRO A 163 15.46 1.69 -20.65
N ALA A 164 16.14 0.55 -20.49
CA ALA A 164 15.63 -0.59 -19.74
C ALA A 164 15.88 -0.50 -18.21
N MET A 165 16.47 0.59 -17.71
CA MET A 165 16.87 0.76 -16.29
C MET A 165 15.75 0.43 -15.29
N LEU A 166 14.52 0.77 -15.63
CA LEU A 166 13.33 0.58 -14.79
C LEU A 166 12.58 -0.75 -15.08
N GLY A 167 13.13 -1.58 -15.97
CA GLY A 167 12.57 -2.86 -16.33
C GLY A 167 12.73 -3.92 -15.23
N PRO A 168 11.87 -4.95 -15.22
CA PRO A 168 11.84 -5.98 -14.17
C PRO A 168 13.10 -6.86 -14.14
N SER A 169 13.93 -6.85 -15.19
CA SER A 169 15.16 -7.63 -15.29
C SER A 169 16.40 -6.93 -14.71
N VAL A 170 16.29 -5.65 -14.32
CA VAL A 170 17.42 -4.88 -13.79
C VAL A 170 17.54 -5.09 -12.29
N SER A 171 18.77 -5.31 -11.81
CA SER A 171 19.00 -5.49 -10.38
C SER A 171 18.80 -4.20 -9.59
N LEU A 172 18.27 -4.32 -8.37
CA LEU A 172 18.14 -3.18 -7.43
C LEU A 172 19.48 -2.51 -7.14
N ALA A 173 20.57 -3.29 -7.13
CA ALA A 173 21.93 -2.78 -6.97
C ALA A 173 22.29 -1.76 -8.06
N HIS A 174 22.03 -2.13 -9.32
CA HIS A 174 22.33 -1.29 -10.47
C HIS A 174 21.45 -0.05 -10.50
N GLN A 175 20.13 -0.20 -10.25
CA GLN A 175 19.21 0.93 -10.15
C GLN A 175 19.62 1.92 -9.05
N PHE A 176 19.95 1.41 -7.86
CA PHE A 176 20.34 2.25 -6.72
C PHE A 176 21.64 3.00 -7.02
N GLN A 177 22.61 2.31 -7.62
CA GLN A 177 23.87 2.92 -8.02
C GLN A 177 23.67 4.03 -9.04
N LYS A 178 22.94 3.77 -10.13
CA LYS A 178 22.76 4.68 -11.27
C LYS A 178 21.81 5.85 -10.99
N LEU A 179 20.76 5.62 -10.19
CA LEU A 179 19.70 6.60 -9.97
C LEU A 179 19.83 7.35 -8.63
N ILE A 180 20.60 6.83 -7.66
CA ILE A 180 20.77 7.48 -6.35
C ILE A 180 22.23 7.84 -6.09
N ILE A 181 23.14 6.86 -6.12
CA ILE A 181 24.53 7.06 -5.68
C ILE A 181 25.31 7.96 -6.66
N GLU A 182 25.42 7.58 -7.92
CA GLU A 182 26.20 8.33 -8.94
C GLU A 182 25.73 9.79 -9.11
N PRO A 183 24.41 10.08 -9.21
CA PRO A 183 23.95 11.45 -9.40
C PRO A 183 24.21 12.34 -8.17
N ILE A 184 24.02 11.81 -6.95
CA ILE A 184 24.29 12.56 -5.72
C ILE A 184 25.78 12.81 -5.56
N HIS A 185 26.65 11.82 -5.80
CA HIS A 185 28.10 12.02 -5.73
C HIS A 185 28.60 13.06 -6.75
N SER A 186 28.12 12.98 -7.99
CA SER A 186 28.55 13.87 -9.08
C SER A 186 28.20 15.35 -8.82
N THR A 187 27.12 15.60 -8.07
CA THR A 187 26.71 16.96 -7.68
C THR A 187 27.40 17.42 -6.39
N THR A 188 27.61 16.51 -5.45
CA THR A 188 28.31 16.78 -4.17
C THR A 188 29.74 17.29 -4.41
N SER A 189 30.47 16.73 -5.36
CA SER A 189 31.84 17.19 -5.68
C SER A 189 31.92 18.58 -6.34
N LYS A 190 30.81 19.10 -6.90
CA LYS A 190 30.79 20.36 -7.66
C LYS A 190 30.20 21.55 -6.89
N VAL A 191 29.33 21.30 -5.89
CA VAL A 191 28.52 22.33 -5.21
C VAL A 191 29.03 22.64 -3.79
N LEU A 192 29.87 21.79 -3.20
CA LEU A 192 30.24 21.85 -1.78
C LEU A 192 31.17 23.00 -1.33
N VAL A 193 31.55 23.95 -2.21
CA VAL A 193 32.51 24.99 -1.82
C VAL A 193 31.87 26.14 -1.03
N PHE A 194 30.54 26.41 -1.12
CA PHE A 194 30.03 27.71 -0.63
C PHE A 194 28.61 27.84 -0.01
N SER A 195 27.90 26.79 0.45
CA SER A 195 26.58 27.07 1.06
C SER A 195 26.05 26.02 2.04
N HIS A 196 24.92 26.36 2.69
CA HIS A 196 24.09 25.60 3.65
C HIS A 196 23.86 24.09 3.37
N LEU A 197 24.29 23.59 2.21
CA LEU A 197 24.44 22.20 1.80
C LEU A 197 25.52 21.39 2.55
N ALA A 198 26.31 22.02 3.42
CA ALA A 198 27.30 21.32 4.26
C ALA A 198 26.70 20.37 5.32
N LYS A 199 25.38 20.38 5.52
CA LYS A 199 24.70 19.50 6.49
C LYS A 199 24.21 18.22 5.82
N GLN A 200 24.51 17.08 6.46
CA GLN A 200 24.15 15.75 6.00
C GLN A 200 22.65 15.66 5.65
N LYS A 201 22.32 15.28 4.40
CA LYS A 201 20.95 15.00 3.98
C LYS A 201 20.55 13.56 4.28
N ILE A 202 19.24 13.28 4.33
CA ILE A 202 18.73 11.97 4.75
C ILE A 202 17.67 11.39 3.79
N PHE A 203 17.57 10.07 3.77
CA PHE A 203 16.39 9.32 3.34
C PHE A 203 15.62 8.77 4.55
N VAL A 204 14.31 8.65 4.42
CA VAL A 204 13.45 7.96 5.39
C VAL A 204 12.67 6.86 4.67
N ILE A 205 12.88 5.61 5.06
CA ILE A 205 12.16 4.46 4.50
C ILE A 205 11.43 3.77 5.66
N ASP A 206 10.10 3.85 5.64
CA ASP A 206 9.25 3.34 6.72
C ASP A 206 8.64 1.99 6.36
N ALA A 207 8.50 1.13 7.38
CA ALA A 207 7.78 -0.13 7.35
C ALA A 207 8.30 -1.16 6.34
N LEU A 208 9.61 -1.46 6.34
CA LEU A 208 10.18 -2.47 5.43
C LEU A 208 9.49 -3.84 5.53
N ASP A 209 8.93 -4.20 6.68
CA ASP A 209 8.15 -5.43 6.89
C ASP A 209 6.79 -5.45 6.16
N GLU A 210 6.34 -4.30 5.67
CA GLU A 210 5.11 -4.14 4.89
C GLU A 210 5.34 -4.19 3.36
N CYS A 211 6.57 -4.46 2.93
CA CYS A 211 6.87 -4.80 1.54
C CYS A 211 6.42 -6.24 1.24
N ASP A 212 5.68 -6.45 0.15
CA ASP A 212 5.21 -7.78 -0.25
C ASP A 212 6.34 -8.60 -0.91
N ASP A 213 7.30 -7.92 -1.55
CA ASP A 213 8.46 -8.50 -2.24
C ASP A 213 9.60 -8.84 -1.25
N LYS A 214 9.41 -9.84 -0.39
CA LYS A 214 10.33 -10.13 0.74
C LYS A 214 11.77 -10.44 0.31
N ALA A 215 11.96 -11.16 -0.80
CA ALA A 215 13.29 -11.58 -1.25
C ALA A 215 14.08 -10.38 -1.80
N GLU A 216 13.42 -9.55 -2.58
CA GLU A 216 13.96 -8.34 -3.19
C GLU A 216 14.19 -7.25 -2.14
N MET A 217 13.32 -7.13 -1.13
CA MET A 217 13.54 -6.25 0.01
C MET A 217 14.80 -6.67 0.81
N ALA A 218 15.00 -7.98 1.02
CA ALA A 218 16.23 -8.47 1.63
C ALA A 218 17.47 -8.18 0.76
N ALA A 219 17.35 -8.28 -0.57
CA ALA A 219 18.41 -7.88 -1.51
C ALA A 219 18.66 -6.36 -1.49
N PHE A 220 17.62 -5.54 -1.34
CA PHE A 220 17.76 -4.09 -1.16
C PHE A 220 18.53 -3.75 0.11
N ILE A 221 18.25 -4.44 1.22
CA ILE A 221 19.03 -4.28 2.45
C ILE A 221 20.50 -4.63 2.20
N ASP A 222 20.80 -5.72 1.47
CA ASP A 222 22.18 -6.05 1.09
C ASP A 222 22.80 -4.94 0.22
N VAL A 223 22.07 -4.40 -0.75
CA VAL A 223 22.54 -3.28 -1.59
C VAL A 223 22.88 -2.07 -0.74
N LEU A 224 22.00 -1.71 0.21
CA LEU A 224 22.21 -0.58 1.09
C LEU A 224 23.41 -0.81 2.03
N LEU A 225 23.58 -2.05 2.52
CA LEU A 225 24.67 -2.47 3.40
C LEU A 225 26.01 -2.68 2.67
N ASN A 226 25.99 -2.88 1.35
CA ASN A 226 27.18 -3.10 0.50
C ASN A 226 27.48 -1.94 -0.45
N ALA A 227 26.67 -0.88 -0.46
CA ALA A 227 26.93 0.36 -1.20
C ALA A 227 28.21 1.09 -0.74
N PHE A 228 28.96 0.49 0.20
CA PHE A 228 30.22 0.96 0.75
C PHE A 228 31.40 0.18 0.12
N PRO A 229 32.08 0.72 -0.91
CA PRO A 229 33.47 0.34 -1.15
C PRO A 229 34.29 0.62 0.12
N GLU A 230 35.33 -0.18 0.39
CA GLU A 230 36.17 -0.15 1.61
C GLU A 230 36.76 1.23 2.01
N ARG A 231 36.55 2.30 1.23
CA ARG A 231 37.01 3.67 1.47
C ARG A 231 36.00 4.79 1.21
N SER A 232 34.73 4.50 0.95
CA SER A 232 33.72 5.53 0.58
C SER A 232 32.57 5.62 1.59
N TYR A 233 32.23 6.86 1.97
CA TYR A 233 31.08 7.18 2.82
C TYR A 233 29.87 7.50 1.95
N LEU A 234 28.66 7.18 2.43
CA LEU A 234 27.44 7.65 1.77
C LEU A 234 27.36 9.19 1.87
N PRO A 235 26.95 9.86 0.78
CA PRO A 235 26.73 11.31 0.81
C PRO A 235 25.45 11.69 1.59
N PHE A 236 24.75 10.72 2.16
CA PHE A 236 23.51 10.87 2.92
C PHE A 236 23.42 9.86 4.07
N ARG A 237 22.43 10.04 4.95
CA ARG A 237 22.05 9.04 5.97
C ARG A 237 20.72 8.40 5.61
N VAL A 238 20.41 7.26 6.20
CA VAL A 238 19.13 6.59 6.01
C VAL A 238 18.50 6.26 7.36
N LEU A 239 17.25 6.65 7.57
CA LEU A 239 16.41 6.12 8.63
C LEU A 239 15.55 5.00 8.03
N LEU A 240 15.64 3.81 8.60
CA LEU A 240 14.81 2.65 8.28
C LEU A 240 13.92 2.32 9.46
N THR A 241 12.68 1.91 9.21
CA THR A 241 11.86 1.28 10.25
C THR A 241 11.38 -0.10 9.82
N SER A 242 11.27 -1.03 10.77
CA SER A 242 10.61 -2.30 10.54
C SER A 242 10.22 -3.03 11.83
N ARG A 243 9.45 -4.10 11.72
CA ARG A 243 9.45 -5.17 12.73
C ARG A 243 10.77 -5.94 12.72
N VAL A 244 11.08 -6.63 13.82
CA VAL A 244 12.23 -7.53 13.91
C VAL A 244 11.86 -8.90 13.33
N GLU A 245 11.48 -8.93 12.05
CA GLU A 245 11.24 -10.20 11.36
C GLU A 245 12.58 -10.88 11.05
N GLU A 246 12.59 -12.22 11.10
CA GLU A 246 13.84 -12.99 11.02
C GLU A 246 14.63 -12.72 9.74
N HIS A 247 13.94 -12.53 8.61
CA HIS A 247 14.56 -12.25 7.32
C HIS A 247 15.25 -10.87 7.27
N ILE A 248 14.74 -9.87 8.01
CA ILE A 248 15.35 -8.54 8.16
C ILE A 248 16.50 -8.61 9.17
N ARG A 249 16.24 -9.24 10.32
CA ARG A 249 17.20 -9.37 11.42
C ARG A 249 18.49 -10.04 10.97
N LYS A 250 18.40 -11.15 10.22
CA LYS A 250 19.57 -11.87 9.70
C LYS A 250 20.47 -10.96 8.87
N LYS A 251 19.90 -10.09 8.02
CA LYS A 251 20.69 -9.17 7.18
C LYS A 251 21.46 -8.15 8.01
N PHE A 252 20.80 -7.54 8.99
CA PHE A 252 21.44 -6.55 9.85
C PHE A 252 22.44 -7.13 10.86
N VAL A 253 22.25 -8.38 11.30
CA VAL A 253 23.19 -9.08 12.19
C VAL A 253 24.46 -9.53 11.46
N HIS A 254 24.34 -9.94 10.19
CA HIS A 254 25.49 -10.39 9.39
C HIS A 254 26.33 -9.25 8.81
N ALA A 255 25.79 -8.04 8.71
CA ALA A 255 26.63 -6.88 8.43
C ALA A 255 27.56 -6.63 9.62
N GLU A 256 28.87 -6.54 9.37
CA GLU A 256 29.78 -5.99 10.38
C GLU A 256 29.21 -4.66 10.86
N ALA A 257 28.86 -4.58 12.14
CA ALA A 257 28.05 -3.55 12.79
C ALA A 257 28.68 -2.13 12.83
N ARG A 258 29.54 -1.79 11.86
CA ARG A 258 30.24 -0.51 11.77
C ARG A 258 29.35 0.61 11.24
N PHE A 259 28.31 0.31 10.45
CA PHE A 259 27.51 1.32 9.75
C PHE A 259 26.04 1.43 10.18
N LEU A 260 25.57 0.48 10.99
CA LEU A 260 24.19 0.38 11.44
C LEU A 260 24.07 0.83 12.91
N TYR A 261 23.23 1.82 13.15
CA TYR A 261 22.78 2.18 14.49
C TYR A 261 21.36 1.65 14.71
N HIS A 262 21.24 0.67 15.60
CA HIS A 262 19.96 0.03 15.92
C HIS A 262 19.32 0.70 17.15
N LEU A 263 18.05 1.09 17.01
CA LEU A 263 17.19 1.54 18.08
C LEU A 263 15.99 0.61 18.17
N ASP A 264 15.80 -0.05 19.31
CA ASP A 264 14.57 -0.78 19.59
C ASP A 264 13.60 0.12 20.35
N LEU A 265 12.46 0.40 19.74
CA LEU A 265 11.38 1.19 20.33
C LEU A 265 10.81 0.52 21.59
N GLY A 266 10.99 -0.80 21.74
CA GLY A 266 10.69 -1.57 22.95
C GLY A 266 11.58 -1.24 24.16
N ASN A 267 12.66 -0.48 23.99
CA ASN A 267 13.52 -0.04 25.10
C ASN A 267 13.13 1.33 25.66
N PHE A 268 12.18 2.02 25.04
CA PHE A 268 11.74 3.37 25.44
C PHE A 268 10.44 3.31 26.24
N ASP A 269 10.30 4.22 27.21
CA ASP A 269 9.07 4.30 28.01
C ASP A 269 7.90 4.81 27.16
N ALA A 270 7.04 3.88 26.74
CA ALA A 270 5.81 4.20 26.04
C ALA A 270 4.69 4.61 27.00
N ARG A 271 4.76 4.25 28.29
CA ARG A 271 3.66 4.45 29.24
C ARG A 271 3.49 5.93 29.55
N SER A 272 4.59 6.63 29.85
CA SER A 272 4.56 8.08 30.08
C SER A 272 4.05 8.84 28.85
N ASP A 273 4.49 8.44 27.65
CA ASP A 273 4.02 9.06 26.41
C ASP A 273 2.51 8.79 26.16
N ILE A 274 2.03 7.56 26.42
CA ILE A 274 0.61 7.21 26.30
C ILE A 274 -0.22 8.00 27.33
N GLN A 275 0.30 8.24 28.52
CA GLN A 275 -0.38 9.07 29.52
C GLN A 275 -0.56 10.51 29.05
N VAL A 276 0.45 11.10 28.40
CA VAL A 276 0.34 12.43 27.77
C VAL A 276 -0.73 12.42 26.69
N TYR A 277 -0.71 11.40 25.82
CA TYR A 277 -1.72 11.22 24.77
C TYR A 277 -3.15 11.11 25.33
N PHE A 278 -3.37 10.22 26.30
CA PHE A 278 -4.68 10.06 26.95
C PHE A 278 -5.17 11.33 27.61
N THR A 279 -4.30 12.01 28.36
CA THR A 279 -4.68 13.26 29.06
C THR A 279 -5.21 14.29 28.07
N ARG A 280 -4.54 14.45 26.92
CA ARG A 280 -5.01 15.39 25.89
C ARG A 280 -6.28 14.91 25.20
N GLU A 281 -6.34 13.65 24.77
CA GLU A 281 -7.50 13.14 24.02
C GLU A 281 -8.77 13.08 24.87
N PHE A 282 -8.67 12.73 26.15
CA PHE A 282 -9.83 12.78 27.04
C PHE A 282 -10.27 14.21 27.34
N ALA A 283 -9.33 15.16 27.46
CA ALA A 283 -9.70 16.57 27.55
C ALA A 283 -10.45 17.03 26.29
N ARG A 284 -9.98 16.65 25.10
CA ARG A 284 -10.65 16.91 23.82
C ARG A 284 -12.07 16.31 23.79
N ILE A 285 -12.22 15.03 24.13
CA ILE A 285 -13.52 14.35 24.19
C ILE A 285 -14.46 15.06 25.17
N PHE A 286 -13.96 15.44 26.35
CA PHE A 286 -14.75 16.16 27.35
C PHE A 286 -15.27 17.49 26.80
N ASP A 287 -14.38 18.27 26.17
CA ASP A 287 -14.70 19.61 25.67
C ASP A 287 -15.68 19.55 24.48
N GLU A 288 -15.50 18.60 23.56
CA GLU A 288 -16.40 18.36 22.43
C GLU A 288 -17.81 17.90 22.89
N ASN A 289 -17.89 17.22 24.04
CA ASN A 289 -19.15 16.71 24.59
C ASN A 289 -19.62 17.52 25.82
N CYS A 290 -19.21 18.79 25.92
CA CYS A 290 -19.35 19.58 27.14
C CYS A 290 -20.77 19.57 27.74
N GLN A 291 -21.83 19.62 26.92
CA GLN A 291 -23.23 19.60 27.35
C GLN A 291 -23.62 18.30 28.06
N MET A 292 -23.22 17.15 27.50
CA MET A 292 -23.46 15.84 28.09
C MET A 292 -22.56 15.59 29.31
N MET A 293 -21.37 16.19 29.31
CA MET A 293 -20.35 15.98 30.34
C MET A 293 -20.44 16.98 31.52
N GLN A 294 -21.39 17.94 31.52
CA GLN A 294 -21.46 19.02 32.53
C GLN A 294 -21.51 18.53 33.99
N ARG A 295 -22.14 17.37 34.21
CA ARG A 295 -22.33 16.78 35.56
C ARG A 295 -21.24 15.76 35.91
N ILE A 296 -20.31 15.49 35.01
CA ILE A 296 -19.22 14.55 35.22
C ILE A 296 -18.10 15.25 35.99
N PRO A 297 -17.64 14.70 37.14
CA PRO A 297 -16.56 15.30 37.92
C PRO A 297 -15.25 15.43 37.13
N LYS A 298 -14.54 16.54 37.34
CA LYS A 298 -13.17 16.76 36.85
C LYS A 298 -12.14 16.41 37.94
N PRO A 299 -10.93 15.93 37.59
CA PRO A 299 -10.49 15.57 36.24
C PRO A 299 -11.23 14.35 35.71
N TRP A 300 -11.46 14.32 34.39
CA TRP A 300 -12.02 13.19 33.68
C TRP A 300 -11.04 12.73 32.59
N PRO A 301 -10.71 11.43 32.51
CA PRO A 301 -11.03 10.38 33.47
C PRO A 301 -10.41 10.64 34.86
N SER A 302 -10.89 9.93 35.89
CA SER A 302 -10.25 10.02 37.21
C SER A 302 -8.82 9.47 37.14
N ALA A 303 -7.95 9.83 38.09
CA ALA A 303 -6.58 9.32 38.11
C ALA A 303 -6.52 7.77 38.20
N LYS A 304 -7.51 7.16 38.86
CA LYS A 304 -7.64 5.70 38.96
C LYS A 304 -7.98 5.10 37.60
N ASP A 305 -9.02 5.63 36.94
CA ASP A 305 -9.47 5.13 35.63
C ASP A 305 -8.39 5.33 34.57
N LEU A 306 -7.67 6.46 34.60
CA LEU A 306 -6.53 6.71 33.72
C LEU A 306 -5.42 5.67 33.91
N SER A 307 -5.10 5.30 35.17
CA SER A 307 -4.12 4.26 35.44
C SER A 307 -4.55 2.90 34.88
N GLU A 308 -5.82 2.56 35.01
CA GLU A 308 -6.37 1.32 34.49
C GLU A 308 -6.32 1.28 32.96
N LEU A 309 -6.63 2.39 32.28
CA LEU A 309 -6.49 2.50 30.83
C LEU A 309 -5.03 2.38 30.37
N LEU A 310 -4.08 2.92 31.15
CA LEU A 310 -2.65 2.75 30.89
C LEU A 310 -2.22 1.29 31.01
N ASP A 311 -2.77 0.56 31.97
CA ASP A 311 -2.53 -0.87 32.13
C ASP A 311 -3.10 -1.67 30.95
N LYS A 312 -4.32 -1.34 30.52
CA LYS A 312 -4.96 -1.96 29.34
C LYS A 312 -4.19 -1.69 28.04
N ALA A 313 -3.77 -0.45 27.79
CA ALA A 313 -3.01 -0.10 26.59
C ALA A 313 -1.57 -0.67 26.59
N GLY A 314 -1.01 -0.90 27.79
CA GLY A 314 0.35 -1.34 28.00
C GLY A 314 1.35 -0.40 27.34
N ARG A 315 1.99 -0.87 26.26
CA ARG A 315 3.00 -0.11 25.49
C ARG A 315 2.58 0.17 24.04
N SER A 316 1.33 -0.16 23.68
CA SER A 316 0.82 -0.05 22.32
C SER A 316 0.03 1.25 22.12
N PHE A 317 0.59 2.16 21.32
CA PHE A 317 -0.14 3.35 20.89
C PHE A 317 -1.37 3.00 20.05
N ALA A 318 -1.30 1.95 19.23
CA ALA A 318 -2.46 1.53 18.46
C ALA A 318 -3.60 1.03 19.35
N PHE A 319 -3.27 0.37 20.47
CA PHE A 319 -4.26 0.00 21.47
C PHE A 319 -4.80 1.26 22.17
N ALA A 320 -3.92 2.15 22.65
CA ALA A 320 -4.33 3.42 23.25
C ALA A 320 -5.27 4.24 22.34
N MET A 321 -4.95 4.38 21.05
CA MET A 321 -5.82 5.03 20.08
C MET A 321 -7.18 4.34 19.99
N THR A 322 -7.21 3.01 19.94
CA THR A 322 -8.48 2.25 19.91
C THR A 322 -9.33 2.51 21.16
N LEU A 323 -8.72 2.61 22.36
CA LEU A 323 -9.45 2.96 23.59
C LEU A 323 -10.07 4.37 23.50
N ILE A 324 -9.32 5.34 22.98
CA ILE A 324 -9.82 6.70 22.76
C ILE A 324 -10.97 6.72 21.75
N GLN A 325 -10.85 5.97 20.64
CA GLN A 325 -11.93 5.88 19.64
C GLN A 325 -13.17 5.20 20.18
N PHE A 326 -13.01 4.19 21.04
CA PHE A 326 -14.13 3.54 21.71
C PHE A 326 -14.89 4.52 22.61
N VAL A 327 -14.16 5.27 23.45
CA VAL A 327 -14.79 6.22 24.38
C VAL A 327 -15.37 7.45 23.65
N GLY A 328 -14.66 7.97 22.66
CA GLY A 328 -15.05 9.18 21.93
C GLY A 328 -16.00 8.95 20.76
N GLY A 329 -16.22 7.72 20.32
CA GLY A 329 -16.98 7.40 19.10
C GLY A 329 -18.50 7.40 19.26
N GLY A 330 -19.02 7.52 20.49
CA GLY A 330 -20.45 7.52 20.81
C GLY A 330 -20.94 8.83 21.41
N SER A 331 -22.26 8.95 21.57
CA SER A 331 -22.90 10.14 22.16
C SER A 331 -22.77 10.23 23.69
N MET A 332 -22.31 9.16 24.36
CA MET A 332 -22.20 9.09 25.82
C MET A 332 -20.80 8.63 26.27
N PRO A 333 -19.77 9.49 26.18
CA PRO A 333 -18.39 9.10 26.48
C PRO A 333 -18.15 8.62 27.92
N HIS A 334 -18.89 9.18 28.89
CA HIS A 334 -18.77 8.77 30.28
C HIS A 334 -19.27 7.33 30.52
N GLU A 335 -20.35 6.91 29.86
CA GLU A 335 -20.83 5.53 29.92
C GLU A 335 -19.89 4.59 29.16
N ALA A 336 -19.42 4.99 27.98
CA ALA A 336 -18.45 4.21 27.20
C ALA A 336 -17.15 3.98 27.98
N LEU A 337 -16.67 4.99 28.73
CA LEU A 337 -15.52 4.82 29.63
C LEU A 337 -15.81 3.78 30.73
N GLN A 338 -16.97 3.85 31.40
CA GLN A 338 -17.30 2.89 32.45
C GLN A 338 -17.38 1.46 31.90
N GLN A 339 -18.06 1.29 30.77
CA GLN A 339 -18.12 0.00 30.07
C GLN A 339 -16.71 -0.50 29.72
N LEU A 340 -15.84 0.37 29.23
CA LEU A 340 -14.46 0.01 28.90
C LEU A 340 -13.65 -0.46 30.10
N LEU A 341 -13.87 0.15 31.27
CA LEU A 341 -13.21 -0.25 32.52
C LEU A 341 -13.74 -1.63 32.97
N GLU A 342 -15.04 -1.87 32.86
CA GLU A 342 -15.68 -3.16 33.20
C GLU A 342 -15.25 -4.32 32.26
N LEU A 343 -14.86 -4.04 31.02
CA LEU A 343 -14.34 -5.05 30.10
C LEU A 343 -13.03 -5.66 30.63
N GLY A 344 -12.86 -6.98 30.48
CA GLY A 344 -11.66 -7.69 30.96
C GLY A 344 -10.34 -7.14 30.41
N ALA A 345 -9.23 -7.43 31.10
CA ALA A 345 -7.89 -6.98 30.73
C ALA A 345 -7.25 -7.77 29.57
N ASP A 346 -7.97 -8.71 28.96
CA ASP A 346 -7.47 -9.68 27.97
C ASP A 346 -7.36 -9.07 26.55
N GLY A 347 -6.79 -7.88 26.43
CA GLY A 347 -6.54 -7.23 25.15
C GLY A 347 -7.76 -6.58 24.50
N LEU A 348 -7.78 -6.53 23.16
CA LEU A 348 -8.80 -5.81 22.37
C LEU A 348 -10.08 -6.62 22.12
N ASP A 349 -10.05 -7.93 22.36
CA ASP A 349 -11.15 -8.84 21.99
C ASP A 349 -12.47 -8.50 22.69
N PRO A 350 -12.50 -8.18 24.00
CA PRO A 350 -13.73 -7.74 24.66
C PRO A 350 -14.33 -6.48 24.03
N ILE A 351 -13.48 -5.54 23.59
CA ILE A 351 -13.90 -4.30 22.94
C ILE A 351 -14.51 -4.62 21.56
N TYR A 352 -13.85 -5.47 20.78
CA TYR A 352 -14.39 -5.91 19.49
C TYR A 352 -15.74 -6.60 19.64
N LYS A 353 -15.86 -7.54 20.60
CA LYS A 353 -17.12 -8.22 20.90
C LYS A 353 -18.22 -7.22 21.26
N HIS A 354 -17.92 -6.24 22.11
CA HIS A 354 -18.88 -5.22 22.53
C HIS A 354 -19.34 -4.33 21.36
N VAL A 355 -18.42 -3.87 20.51
CA VAL A 355 -18.77 -3.04 19.35
C VAL A 355 -19.64 -3.83 18.38
N LEU A 356 -19.28 -5.08 18.11
CA LEU A 356 -20.05 -5.95 17.20
C LEU A 356 -21.39 -6.37 17.79
N SER A 357 -21.51 -6.55 19.11
CA SER A 357 -22.80 -6.83 19.77
C SER A 357 -23.76 -5.65 19.74
N SER A 358 -23.22 -4.43 19.71
CA SER A 358 -24.00 -3.20 19.70
C SER A 358 -24.37 -2.75 18.28
N ALA A 359 -23.66 -3.26 17.27
CA ALA A 359 -23.94 -3.01 15.87
C ALA A 359 -25.22 -3.74 15.40
N SER A 360 -25.69 -3.40 14.21
CA SER A 360 -26.93 -3.91 13.60
C SER A 360 -26.98 -5.45 13.45
N GLY A 361 -25.83 -6.12 13.46
CA GLY A 361 -25.70 -7.57 13.26
C GLY A 361 -26.22 -8.05 11.90
N THR A 362 -26.36 -7.15 10.92
CA THR A 362 -26.98 -7.49 9.62
C THR A 362 -26.05 -8.35 8.76
N THR A 363 -26.64 -9.12 7.84
CA THR A 363 -25.89 -9.83 6.80
C THR A 363 -24.99 -8.88 6.01
N ALA A 364 -25.46 -7.65 5.73
CA ALA A 364 -24.69 -6.64 5.03
C ALA A 364 -23.43 -6.22 5.81
N LEU A 365 -23.53 -6.01 7.12
CA LEU A 365 -22.37 -5.68 7.96
C LEU A 365 -21.31 -6.79 7.89
N TYR A 366 -21.70 -8.06 8.07
CA TYR A 366 -20.77 -9.18 8.00
C TYR A 366 -20.18 -9.39 6.61
N GLN A 367 -20.94 -9.12 5.54
CA GLN A 367 -20.41 -9.13 4.17
C GLN A 367 -19.35 -8.05 3.97
N ILE A 368 -19.61 -6.83 4.43
CA ILE A 368 -18.68 -5.69 4.35
C ILE A 368 -17.41 -5.99 5.16
N LEU A 369 -17.56 -6.34 6.45
CA LEU A 369 -16.44 -6.66 7.33
C LEU A 369 -15.63 -7.83 6.79
N GLY A 370 -16.29 -8.91 6.38
CA GLY A 370 -15.60 -10.08 5.86
C GLY A 370 -14.77 -9.75 4.64
N THR A 371 -15.32 -8.95 3.73
CA THR A 371 -14.61 -8.47 2.55
C THR A 371 -13.39 -7.63 2.94
N ILE A 372 -13.53 -6.66 3.86
CA ILE A 372 -12.40 -5.85 4.37
C ILE A 372 -11.31 -6.72 5.01
N MET A 373 -11.69 -7.82 5.68
CA MET A 373 -10.72 -8.71 6.34
C MET A 373 -9.92 -9.57 5.36
N ILE A 374 -10.52 -10.02 4.25
CA ILE A 374 -9.87 -10.93 3.30
C ILE A 374 -9.25 -10.23 2.08
N LEU A 375 -9.61 -8.98 1.82
CA LEU A 375 -9.00 -8.20 0.76
C LEU A 375 -7.50 -7.99 1.05
N GLU A 376 -6.69 -8.18 0.01
CA GLU A 376 -5.25 -7.93 0.09
C GLU A 376 -4.97 -6.46 0.35
N ASP A 377 -5.73 -5.57 -0.30
CA ASP A 377 -5.62 -4.13 -0.19
C ASP A 377 -6.85 -3.46 0.41
N ASN A 378 -6.61 -2.38 1.16
CA ASN A 378 -7.71 -1.60 1.74
C ASN A 378 -8.45 -0.86 0.63
N LYS A 379 -9.77 -1.06 0.57
CA LYS A 379 -10.62 -0.50 -0.47
C LYS A 379 -11.49 0.62 0.05
N SER A 380 -11.97 1.44 -0.87
CA SER A 380 -12.84 2.58 -0.60
C SER A 380 -14.29 2.16 -0.41
N ILE A 381 -15.11 3.06 0.12
CA ILE A 381 -16.56 2.83 0.28
C ILE A 381 -17.21 2.64 -1.09
N SER A 382 -16.85 3.49 -2.06
CA SER A 382 -17.31 3.39 -3.45
C SER A 382 -16.98 2.02 -4.06
N PHE A 383 -15.77 1.52 -3.81
CA PHE A 383 -15.34 0.21 -4.29
C PHE A 383 -16.17 -0.92 -3.66
N LEU A 384 -16.34 -0.91 -2.33
CA LEU A 384 -17.12 -1.95 -1.63
C LEU A 384 -18.60 -1.94 -2.04
N SER A 385 -19.21 -0.76 -2.16
CA SER A 385 -20.59 -0.62 -2.64
C SER A 385 -20.78 -1.26 -4.01
N SER A 386 -19.89 -0.94 -4.96
CA SER A 386 -19.97 -1.47 -6.31
C SER A 386 -19.63 -2.97 -6.41
N LEU A 387 -18.67 -3.47 -5.64
CA LEU A 387 -18.29 -4.89 -5.68
C LEU A 387 -19.35 -5.78 -5.02
N LEU A 388 -19.85 -5.37 -3.86
CA LEU A 388 -20.83 -6.15 -3.09
C LEU A 388 -22.27 -5.96 -3.60
N ASN A 389 -22.48 -5.05 -4.55
CA ASN A 389 -23.80 -4.63 -5.03
C ASN A 389 -24.71 -4.19 -3.88
N LEU A 390 -24.14 -3.37 -2.99
CA LEU A 390 -24.85 -2.75 -1.86
C LEU A 390 -25.07 -1.27 -2.15
N GLN A 391 -26.20 -0.73 -1.71
CA GLN A 391 -26.44 0.71 -1.79
C GLN A 391 -25.36 1.45 -0.99
N HIS A 392 -24.87 2.56 -1.55
CA HIS A 392 -23.71 3.29 -1.00
C HIS A 392 -23.97 3.78 0.43
N ASP A 393 -25.15 4.35 0.66
CA ASP A 393 -25.64 4.78 1.98
C ASP A 393 -25.75 3.61 2.97
N LYS A 394 -26.09 2.42 2.50
CA LYS A 394 -26.12 1.21 3.32
C LYS A 394 -24.71 0.80 3.78
N VAL A 395 -23.69 0.91 2.92
CA VAL A 395 -22.30 0.62 3.31
C VAL A 395 -21.84 1.61 4.38
N ILE A 396 -22.10 2.90 4.19
CA ILE A 396 -21.79 3.95 5.17
C ILE A 396 -22.50 3.67 6.50
N TYR A 397 -23.80 3.39 6.47
CA TYR A 397 -24.59 3.11 7.67
C TYR A 397 -24.02 1.93 8.48
N GLU A 398 -23.66 0.83 7.83
CA GLU A 398 -23.10 -0.34 8.53
C GLU A 398 -21.71 -0.04 9.10
N LEU A 399 -20.84 0.66 8.34
CA LEU A 399 -19.52 1.04 8.82
C LEU A 399 -19.59 2.02 10.00
N LEU A 400 -20.53 2.97 9.99
CA LEU A 400 -20.77 3.88 11.11
C LEU A 400 -21.16 3.13 12.38
N GLY A 401 -21.85 1.99 12.26
CA GLY A 401 -22.17 1.12 13.39
C GLY A 401 -20.94 0.50 14.08
N VAL A 402 -19.79 0.46 13.40
CA VAL A 402 -18.53 -0.09 13.90
C VAL A 402 -17.36 0.91 13.81
N GLN A 403 -17.66 2.21 13.73
CA GLN A 403 -16.67 3.28 13.54
C GLN A 403 -15.65 3.41 14.68
N SER A 404 -15.89 2.79 15.83
CA SER A 404 -14.94 2.78 16.95
C SER A 404 -13.75 1.83 16.72
N ILE A 405 -13.88 0.88 15.79
CA ILE A 405 -12.84 -0.14 15.50
C ILE A 405 -12.34 -0.06 14.04
N ILE A 406 -13.07 0.63 13.18
CA ILE A 406 -12.71 0.93 11.79
C ILE A 406 -12.68 2.44 11.58
N LYS A 407 -11.66 2.90 10.85
CA LYS A 407 -11.53 4.27 10.41
C LYS A 407 -12.19 4.45 9.04
N ILE A 408 -13.23 5.25 9.03
CA ILE A 408 -13.95 5.67 7.83
C ILE A 408 -13.27 6.94 7.29
N PRO A 409 -12.88 6.97 6.00
CA PRO A 409 -12.26 8.15 5.41
C PRO A 409 -13.27 9.29 5.26
N GLY A 410 -12.77 10.52 5.09
CA GLY A 410 -13.63 11.69 4.81
C GLY A 410 -14.05 11.80 3.35
N ASP A 411 -13.30 11.18 2.44
CA ASP A 411 -13.65 10.99 1.03
C ASP A 411 -13.95 9.50 0.81
N ASP A 412 -15.12 9.20 0.25
CA ASP A 412 -15.61 7.83 0.03
C ASP A 412 -14.78 7.04 -1.01
N ASN A 413 -13.88 7.72 -1.72
CA ASN A 413 -12.92 7.12 -2.65
C ASN A 413 -11.56 6.83 -2.01
N GLU A 414 -11.30 7.33 -0.81
CA GLU A 414 -10.13 6.94 -0.02
C GLU A 414 -10.33 5.56 0.63
N PRO A 415 -9.25 4.83 0.95
CA PRO A 415 -9.34 3.49 1.52
C PRO A 415 -9.81 3.50 2.99
N ILE A 416 -10.68 2.55 3.33
CA ILE A 416 -11.09 2.26 4.70
C ILE A 416 -9.93 1.60 5.45
N MET A 417 -9.63 2.06 6.67
CA MET A 417 -8.49 1.57 7.46
C MET A 417 -8.97 0.93 8.77
N LEU A 418 -8.26 -0.08 9.27
CA LEU A 418 -8.50 -0.60 10.63
C LEU A 418 -7.71 0.24 11.63
N TYR A 419 -8.29 0.55 12.81
CA TYR A 419 -7.52 1.20 13.88
C TYR A 419 -6.41 0.29 14.42
N HIS A 420 -6.65 -1.02 14.42
CA HIS A 420 -5.69 -2.02 14.85
C HIS A 420 -5.77 -3.29 14.00
N THR A 421 -4.60 -3.81 13.58
CA THR A 421 -4.53 -4.99 12.70
C THR A 421 -5.07 -6.25 13.35
N SER A 422 -5.03 -6.36 14.68
CA SER A 422 -5.58 -7.53 15.40
C SER A 422 -7.09 -7.69 15.27
N LEU A 423 -7.82 -6.70 14.74
CA LEU A 423 -9.23 -6.86 14.41
C LEU A 423 -9.40 -7.91 13.32
N ARG A 424 -8.49 -7.95 12.33
CA ARG A 424 -8.47 -8.98 11.30
C ARG A 424 -8.26 -10.34 11.94
N ASP A 425 -7.22 -10.49 12.76
CA ASP A 425 -6.94 -11.75 13.46
C ASP A 425 -8.09 -12.18 14.39
N PHE A 426 -8.80 -11.24 14.99
CA PHE A 426 -9.95 -11.54 15.84
C PHE A 426 -11.10 -12.11 15.00
N LEU A 427 -11.51 -11.41 13.93
CA LEU A 427 -12.63 -11.81 13.09
C LEU A 427 -12.35 -13.07 12.26
N THR A 428 -11.09 -13.37 11.94
CA THR A 428 -10.71 -14.55 11.13
C THR A 428 -10.25 -15.76 11.95
N LEU A 429 -10.30 -15.71 13.29
CA LEU A 429 -10.00 -16.85 14.17
C LEU A 429 -11.20 -17.21 15.04
N LYS A 430 -11.82 -18.37 14.75
CA LYS A 430 -13.00 -18.86 15.47
C LYS A 430 -12.82 -18.97 16.98
N SER A 431 -11.61 -19.32 17.42
CA SER A 431 -11.27 -19.40 18.86
C SER A 431 -11.30 -18.06 19.59
N ARG A 432 -11.22 -16.93 18.88
CA ARG A 432 -11.23 -15.59 19.47
C ARG A 432 -12.59 -14.90 19.33
N SER A 433 -13.19 -14.97 18.14
CA SER A 433 -14.42 -14.24 17.82
C SER A 433 -15.71 -15.02 18.06
N GLU A 434 -15.66 -16.34 18.22
CA GLU A 434 -16.81 -17.19 18.49
C GLU A 434 -17.96 -16.96 17.48
N GLN A 435 -19.05 -16.32 17.91
CA GLN A 435 -20.21 -16.02 17.06
C GLN A 435 -19.95 -14.94 16.01
N TYR A 436 -18.90 -14.13 16.19
CA TYR A 436 -18.48 -13.09 15.24
C TYR A 436 -17.49 -13.60 14.19
N PHE A 437 -17.19 -14.89 14.20
CA PHE A 437 -16.21 -15.49 13.31
C PHE A 437 -16.63 -15.37 11.85
N ILE A 438 -15.72 -14.83 11.04
CA ILE A 438 -15.78 -14.77 9.60
C ILE A 438 -14.86 -15.86 9.07
N ASP A 439 -15.46 -16.86 8.43
CA ASP A 439 -14.76 -17.96 7.77
C ASP A 439 -14.04 -17.44 6.51
N PRO A 440 -12.68 -17.33 6.52
CA PRO A 440 -11.98 -16.72 5.39
C PRO A 440 -12.13 -17.52 4.08
N PRO A 441 -12.02 -18.87 4.07
CA PRO A 441 -12.31 -19.66 2.88
C PRO A 441 -13.70 -19.41 2.31
N LEU A 442 -14.74 -19.42 3.15
CA LEU A 442 -16.11 -19.15 2.70
C LEU A 442 -16.25 -17.72 2.14
N GLN A 443 -15.63 -16.74 2.79
CA GLN A 443 -15.68 -15.36 2.36
C GLN A 443 -14.97 -15.15 1.01
N HIS A 444 -13.89 -15.89 0.74
CA HIS A 444 -13.26 -15.90 -0.59
C HIS A 444 -14.22 -16.43 -1.67
N LEU A 445 -14.95 -17.53 -1.41
CA LEU A 445 -15.94 -18.03 -2.36
C LEU A 445 -17.07 -17.03 -2.63
N HIS A 446 -17.56 -16.34 -1.60
CA HIS A 446 -18.53 -15.25 -1.78
C HIS A 446 -17.96 -14.10 -2.61
N LEU A 447 -16.71 -13.71 -2.36
CA LEU A 447 -16.05 -12.64 -3.11
C LEU A 447 -15.87 -13.02 -4.59
N ALA A 448 -15.54 -14.28 -4.88
CA ALA A 448 -15.50 -14.78 -6.26
C ALA A 448 -16.87 -14.68 -6.95
N ILE A 449 -17.97 -15.01 -6.24
CA ILE A 449 -19.34 -14.83 -6.76
C ILE A 449 -19.62 -13.36 -7.06
N HIS A 450 -19.27 -12.44 -6.15
CA HIS A 450 -19.44 -11.00 -6.36
C HIS A 450 -18.66 -10.48 -7.57
N CYS A 451 -17.38 -10.88 -7.70
CA CYS A 451 -16.58 -10.56 -8.87
C CYS A 451 -17.24 -11.06 -10.17
N LEU A 452 -17.67 -12.32 -10.22
CA LEU A 452 -18.28 -12.89 -11.41
C LEU A 452 -19.63 -12.25 -11.77
N LYS A 453 -20.46 -11.90 -10.77
CA LYS A 453 -21.70 -11.14 -11.00
C LYS A 453 -21.41 -9.77 -11.59
N HIS A 454 -20.44 -9.05 -11.02
CA HIS A 454 -20.03 -7.75 -11.51
C HIS A 454 -19.57 -7.81 -12.98
N LEU A 455 -18.77 -8.83 -13.34
CA LEU A 455 -18.33 -9.03 -14.72
C LEU A 455 -19.48 -9.40 -15.67
N ALA A 456 -20.49 -10.14 -15.20
CA ALA A 456 -21.65 -10.54 -16.01
C ALA A 456 -22.63 -9.38 -16.27
N GLU A 457 -22.70 -8.42 -15.35
CA GLU A 457 -23.55 -7.23 -15.45
C GLU A 457 -22.83 -6.04 -16.08
N TYR A 458 -21.52 -6.17 -16.40
CA TYR A 458 -20.70 -5.07 -16.87
C TYR A 458 -21.10 -4.62 -18.29
N PRO A 459 -21.44 -3.33 -18.51
CA PRO A 459 -22.03 -2.87 -19.77
C PRO A 459 -21.01 -2.65 -20.91
N SER A 460 -19.71 -2.69 -20.64
CA SER A 460 -18.66 -2.38 -21.62
C SER A 460 -18.20 -3.60 -22.44
N LYS A 461 -17.59 -3.32 -23.61
CA LYS A 461 -16.93 -4.29 -24.49
C LYS A 461 -15.55 -4.74 -23.97
N ASP A 462 -15.04 -4.07 -22.94
CA ASP A 462 -13.79 -4.37 -22.23
C ASP A 462 -13.91 -4.09 -20.72
N PHE A 463 -13.00 -4.62 -19.90
CA PHE A 463 -12.98 -4.39 -18.45
C PHE A 463 -11.93 -3.34 -18.04
N PHE A 464 -11.58 -2.40 -18.92
CA PHE A 464 -10.52 -1.41 -18.66
C PHE A 464 -10.98 -0.18 -17.87
N GLU A 465 -12.29 0.04 -17.80
CA GLU A 465 -12.87 1.16 -17.07
C GLU A 465 -13.28 0.69 -15.67
N GLY A 466 -12.83 1.37 -14.62
CA GLY A 466 -13.26 1.14 -13.24
C GLY A 466 -12.42 0.12 -12.43
N ASP A 467 -12.04 0.54 -11.22
CA ASP A 467 -11.19 -0.24 -10.29
C ASP A 467 -11.81 -1.60 -9.91
N VAL A 468 -13.14 -1.69 -9.86
CA VAL A 468 -13.88 -2.91 -9.48
C VAL A 468 -13.89 -3.94 -10.60
N ALA A 469 -14.14 -3.54 -11.84
CA ALA A 469 -14.14 -4.45 -12.99
C ALA A 469 -12.76 -5.05 -13.22
N MET A 470 -11.72 -4.21 -13.10
CA MET A 470 -10.32 -4.64 -13.11
C MET A 470 -10.05 -5.65 -12.00
N TYR A 471 -10.32 -5.30 -10.74
CA TYR A 471 -10.13 -6.21 -9.62
C TYR A 471 -10.88 -7.54 -9.81
N ALA A 472 -12.15 -7.49 -10.22
CA ALA A 472 -12.98 -8.66 -10.44
C ALA A 472 -12.39 -9.56 -11.50
N CYS A 473 -11.95 -8.99 -12.63
CA CYS A 473 -11.36 -9.71 -13.76
C CYS A 473 -10.16 -10.58 -13.34
N PHE A 474 -9.27 -10.05 -12.50
CA PHE A 474 -8.04 -10.73 -12.09
C PHE A 474 -8.19 -11.60 -10.83
N SER A 475 -9.09 -11.25 -9.91
CA SER A 475 -9.08 -11.82 -8.55
C SER A 475 -10.06 -12.97 -8.35
N TRP A 476 -11.11 -13.09 -9.18
CA TRP A 476 -12.11 -14.17 -9.01
C TRP A 476 -11.50 -15.60 -9.02
N PRO A 477 -10.51 -15.96 -9.87
CA PRO A 477 -9.92 -17.29 -9.85
C PRO A 477 -9.11 -17.54 -8.58
N HIS A 478 -8.39 -16.51 -8.12
CA HIS A 478 -7.58 -16.58 -6.91
C HIS A 478 -8.45 -16.81 -5.66
N HIS A 479 -9.59 -16.13 -5.58
CA HIS A 479 -10.54 -16.33 -4.48
C HIS A 479 -11.20 -17.71 -4.50
N ILE A 480 -11.50 -18.26 -5.67
CA ILE A 480 -11.91 -19.67 -5.77
C ILE A 480 -10.81 -20.56 -5.16
N PHE A 481 -9.55 -20.39 -5.60
CA PHE A 481 -8.44 -21.19 -5.11
C PHE A 481 -8.29 -21.14 -3.58
N LEU A 482 -8.23 -19.95 -3.00
CA LEU A 482 -8.12 -19.76 -1.54
C LEU A 482 -9.32 -20.34 -0.78
N GLY A 483 -10.53 -20.23 -1.34
CA GLY A 483 -11.72 -20.80 -0.75
C GLY A 483 -11.71 -22.33 -0.68
N PHE A 484 -11.05 -22.99 -1.64
CA PHE A 484 -10.96 -24.46 -1.70
C PHE A 484 -9.72 -25.04 -1.04
N GLN A 485 -8.64 -24.26 -0.85
CA GLN A 485 -7.38 -24.76 -0.28
C GLN A 485 -7.52 -25.25 1.17
N GLU A 486 -8.38 -24.61 1.97
CA GLU A 486 -8.47 -24.86 3.42
C GLU A 486 -9.76 -25.58 3.85
N GLN A 487 -10.71 -25.81 2.94
CA GLN A 487 -11.93 -26.58 3.25
C GLN A 487 -11.72 -28.08 2.97
N THR A 488 -11.87 -28.92 3.99
CA THR A 488 -12.20 -30.34 3.78
C THR A 488 -13.56 -30.40 3.09
N LEU A 489 -13.57 -30.88 1.83
CA LEU A 489 -14.65 -30.92 0.82
C LEU A 489 -16.07 -31.37 1.28
N ASN A 490 -16.69 -30.72 2.27
CA ASN A 490 -18.13 -30.70 2.49
C ASN A 490 -18.67 -29.42 1.85
N MET A 491 -18.84 -29.45 0.54
CA MET A 491 -19.19 -28.26 -0.24
C MET A 491 -20.66 -27.89 -0.05
N ASP A 492 -20.91 -26.60 0.18
CA ASP A 492 -22.24 -26.02 -0.01
C ASP A 492 -22.61 -26.10 -1.50
N GLU A 493 -23.60 -26.94 -1.83
CA GLU A 493 -24.07 -27.13 -3.20
C GLU A 493 -24.58 -25.82 -3.82
N THR A 494 -25.08 -24.88 -3.01
CA THR A 494 -25.63 -23.60 -3.44
C THR A 494 -24.54 -22.66 -3.95
N ILE A 495 -23.42 -22.57 -3.22
CA ILE A 495 -22.24 -21.78 -3.61
C ILE A 495 -21.63 -22.35 -4.86
N THR A 496 -21.46 -23.67 -4.91
CA THR A 496 -20.88 -24.37 -6.06
C THR A 496 -21.73 -24.18 -7.31
N THR A 497 -23.05 -24.32 -7.19
CA THR A 497 -24.00 -24.10 -8.30
C THR A 497 -23.95 -22.66 -8.80
N SER A 498 -23.84 -21.68 -7.89
CA SER A 498 -23.72 -20.27 -8.24
C SER A 498 -22.43 -20.00 -9.02
N LEU A 499 -21.29 -20.51 -8.53
CA LEU A 499 -19.99 -20.38 -9.20
C LEU A 499 -20.02 -21.01 -10.61
N VAL A 500 -20.50 -22.26 -10.74
CA VAL A 500 -20.63 -22.94 -12.04
C VAL A 500 -21.48 -22.12 -13.01
N THR A 501 -22.61 -21.60 -12.55
CA THR A 501 -23.55 -20.84 -13.39
C THR A 501 -22.91 -19.54 -13.88
N LEU A 502 -22.29 -18.79 -12.97
CA LEU A 502 -21.68 -17.50 -13.28
C LEU A 502 -20.43 -17.65 -14.16
N ILE A 503 -19.60 -18.66 -13.92
CA ILE A 503 -18.45 -18.96 -14.78
C ILE A 503 -18.92 -19.33 -16.19
N LYS A 504 -19.94 -20.20 -16.32
CA LYS A 504 -20.51 -20.54 -17.63
C LYS A 504 -21.05 -19.31 -18.35
N SER A 505 -21.73 -18.41 -17.63
CA SER A 505 -22.21 -17.14 -18.18
C SER A 505 -21.05 -16.28 -18.70
N LEU A 506 -20.01 -16.06 -17.87
CA LEU A 506 -18.82 -15.33 -18.26
C LEU A 506 -18.17 -15.91 -19.53
N LEU A 507 -17.97 -17.23 -19.56
CA LEU A 507 -17.35 -17.91 -20.71
C LEU A 507 -18.21 -17.85 -21.98
N THR A 508 -19.54 -17.86 -21.82
CA THR A 508 -20.46 -17.82 -22.96
C THR A 508 -20.58 -16.40 -23.54
N PHE A 509 -20.74 -15.39 -22.70
CA PHE A 509 -21.12 -14.04 -23.14
C PHE A 509 -19.96 -13.03 -23.13
N HIS A 510 -18.98 -13.21 -22.24
CA HIS A 510 -17.91 -12.24 -22.01
C HIS A 510 -16.49 -12.80 -22.18
N SER A 511 -16.35 -14.05 -22.66
CA SER A 511 -15.03 -14.71 -22.80
C SER A 511 -14.05 -13.90 -23.62
N LYS A 512 -14.48 -13.33 -24.75
CA LYS A 512 -13.61 -12.52 -25.61
C LYS A 512 -13.15 -11.22 -24.93
N THR A 513 -14.04 -10.58 -24.19
CA THR A 513 -13.79 -9.34 -23.43
C THR A 513 -12.85 -9.59 -22.27
N TRP A 514 -13.12 -10.63 -21.48
CA TRP A 514 -12.25 -11.10 -20.40
C TRP A 514 -10.87 -11.44 -20.94
N TYR A 515 -10.82 -12.19 -22.04
CA TYR A 515 -9.59 -12.58 -22.72
C TYR A 515 -8.73 -11.40 -23.18
N ASN A 516 -9.32 -10.42 -23.86
CA ASN A 516 -8.60 -9.25 -24.36
C ASN A 516 -8.05 -8.39 -23.21
N THR A 517 -8.80 -8.28 -22.11
CA THR A 517 -8.37 -7.56 -20.90
C THR A 517 -7.19 -8.27 -20.23
N MET A 518 -7.24 -9.60 -20.15
CA MET A 518 -6.12 -10.39 -19.63
C MET A 518 -4.85 -10.29 -20.48
N LEU A 519 -5.00 -10.18 -21.79
CA LEU A 519 -3.86 -10.10 -22.70
C LEU A 519 -3.07 -8.79 -22.57
N THR A 520 -3.73 -7.70 -22.22
CA THR A 520 -3.19 -6.33 -22.27
C THR A 520 -2.43 -5.92 -21.01
N PHE A 521 -2.71 -6.50 -19.84
CA PHE A 521 -2.05 -6.16 -18.57
C PHE A 521 -0.72 -6.90 -18.29
N GLU A 522 0.06 -6.37 -17.34
CA GLU A 522 1.46 -6.74 -16.99
C GLU A 522 1.68 -8.21 -16.57
N VAL A 523 2.94 -8.64 -16.66
CA VAL A 523 3.44 -10.01 -16.41
C VAL A 523 3.18 -10.49 -14.97
N LEU A 524 3.24 -9.61 -13.96
CA LEU A 524 3.11 -9.97 -12.54
C LEU A 524 1.71 -10.51 -12.15
N GLN A 525 0.64 -9.89 -12.64
CA GLN A 525 -0.75 -10.34 -12.43
C GLN A 525 -1.01 -11.71 -13.08
N LYS A 526 -0.30 -12.01 -14.19
CA LYS A 526 -0.38 -13.30 -14.88
C LYS A 526 0.30 -14.43 -14.11
N THR A 527 1.44 -14.14 -13.48
CA THR A 527 2.16 -15.13 -12.67
C THR A 527 1.31 -15.64 -11.52
N ARG A 528 0.66 -14.74 -10.77
CA ARG A 528 -0.24 -15.13 -9.66
C ARG A 528 -1.40 -16.03 -10.12
N MET A 529 -2.03 -15.71 -11.25
CA MET A 529 -3.10 -16.54 -11.80
C MET A 529 -2.57 -17.91 -12.25
N LEU A 530 -1.43 -17.95 -12.94
CA LEU A 530 -0.81 -19.20 -13.42
C LEU A 530 -0.35 -20.08 -12.25
N GLU A 531 0.13 -19.49 -11.15
CA GLU A 531 0.45 -20.20 -9.91
C GLU A 531 -0.83 -20.78 -9.28
N CYS A 532 -1.90 -20.00 -9.13
CA CYS A 532 -3.19 -20.50 -8.64
C CYS A 532 -3.75 -21.63 -9.50
N VAL A 533 -3.63 -21.50 -10.83
CA VAL A 533 -4.04 -22.49 -11.82
C VAL A 533 -3.24 -23.78 -11.65
N ARG A 534 -1.91 -23.68 -11.50
CA ARG A 534 -1.02 -24.84 -11.32
C ARG A 534 -1.25 -25.54 -9.99
N ASP A 535 -1.44 -24.78 -8.92
CA ASP A 535 -1.67 -25.31 -7.57
C ASP A 535 -3.08 -25.91 -7.41
N GLY A 536 -4.08 -25.29 -8.04
CA GLY A 536 -5.45 -25.81 -8.09
C GLY A 536 -5.53 -27.17 -8.78
N LYS A 537 -4.78 -27.39 -9.87
CA LYS A 537 -4.73 -28.69 -10.57
C LYS A 537 -4.29 -29.83 -9.65
N ASN A 538 -3.39 -29.58 -8.71
CA ASN A 538 -2.96 -30.58 -7.72
C ASN A 538 -4.01 -30.79 -6.62
N LEU A 539 -4.72 -29.72 -6.21
CA LEU A 539 -5.76 -29.77 -5.18
C LEU A 539 -6.97 -30.61 -5.62
N PHE A 540 -7.41 -30.47 -6.87
CA PHE A 540 -8.66 -31.10 -7.36
C PHE A 540 -8.50 -32.54 -7.87
N GLN A 541 -7.26 -33.01 -8.13
CA GLN A 541 -6.95 -34.38 -8.58
C GLN A 541 -7.28 -35.48 -7.56
N THR A 542 -7.48 -35.14 -6.29
CA THR A 542 -7.69 -36.11 -5.19
C THR A 542 -9.15 -36.30 -4.78
N SER A 543 -10.11 -35.65 -5.46
CA SER A 543 -11.49 -35.55 -4.96
C SER A 543 -12.46 -36.61 -5.50
N GLN A 544 -13.22 -37.26 -4.60
CA GLN A 544 -14.42 -38.06 -4.91
C GLN A 544 -15.70 -37.29 -4.55
N GLY A 545 -15.89 -36.10 -5.12
CA GLY A 545 -17.05 -35.24 -4.84
C GLY A 545 -18.34 -35.58 -5.62
N SER A 546 -19.41 -34.84 -5.35
CA SER A 546 -20.72 -34.95 -6.03
C SER A 546 -20.61 -34.62 -7.53
N ILE A 547 -21.66 -34.90 -8.32
CA ILE A 547 -21.69 -34.58 -9.76
C ILE A 547 -21.44 -33.09 -10.00
N VAL A 548 -21.96 -32.23 -9.12
CA VAL A 548 -21.76 -30.77 -9.18
C VAL A 548 -20.29 -30.42 -8.94
N THR A 549 -19.64 -31.05 -7.96
CA THR A 549 -18.20 -30.90 -7.70
C THR A 549 -17.36 -31.30 -8.91
N ARG A 550 -17.65 -32.46 -9.51
CA ARG A 550 -16.90 -32.95 -10.67
C ARG A 550 -17.04 -32.04 -11.88
N ASN A 551 -18.27 -31.58 -12.14
CA ASN A 551 -18.54 -30.63 -13.24
C ASN A 551 -17.84 -29.28 -13.02
N PHE A 552 -17.78 -28.82 -11.77
CA PHE A 552 -17.05 -27.60 -11.42
C PHE A 552 -15.54 -27.76 -11.60
N ILE A 553 -14.97 -28.89 -11.18
CA ILE A 553 -13.55 -29.20 -11.37
C ILE A 553 -13.20 -29.24 -12.86
N MET A 554 -13.99 -29.93 -13.68
CA MET A 554 -13.77 -29.97 -15.13
C MET A 554 -13.84 -28.57 -15.76
N LEU A 555 -14.73 -27.70 -15.26
CA LEU A 555 -14.84 -26.32 -15.73
C LEU A 555 -13.61 -25.50 -15.35
N LEU A 556 -13.08 -25.67 -14.13
CA LEU A 556 -11.83 -25.04 -13.70
C LEU A 556 -10.64 -25.55 -14.51
N GLU A 557 -10.55 -26.86 -14.78
CA GLU A 557 -9.51 -27.44 -15.66
C GLU A 557 -9.54 -26.85 -17.07
N GLN A 558 -10.73 -26.63 -17.64
CA GLN A 558 -10.88 -25.97 -18.94
C GLN A 558 -10.39 -24.52 -18.92
N ILE A 559 -10.66 -23.79 -17.83
CA ILE A 559 -10.17 -22.42 -17.65
C ILE A 559 -8.65 -22.41 -17.46
N ILE A 560 -8.12 -23.36 -16.70
CA ILE A 560 -6.69 -23.58 -16.46
C ILE A 560 -5.96 -23.83 -17.79
N ASP A 561 -6.41 -24.82 -18.56
CA ASP A 561 -5.81 -25.20 -19.84
C ASP A 561 -5.91 -24.03 -20.85
N PHE A 562 -7.02 -23.28 -20.81
CA PHE A 562 -7.16 -22.05 -21.56
C PHE A 562 -6.10 -21.00 -21.16
N CYS A 563 -5.96 -20.69 -19.88
CA CYS A 563 -4.97 -19.73 -19.37
C CYS A 563 -3.51 -20.12 -19.72
N GLU A 564 -3.17 -21.41 -19.62
CA GLU A 564 -1.84 -21.93 -20.01
C GLU A 564 -1.58 -21.80 -21.52
N THR A 565 -2.58 -22.14 -22.35
CA THR A 565 -2.49 -21.99 -23.81
C THR A 565 -2.26 -20.53 -24.22
N VAL A 566 -2.89 -19.60 -23.51
CA VAL A 566 -2.75 -18.16 -23.73
C VAL A 566 -1.36 -17.64 -23.35
N SER A 567 -0.80 -18.12 -22.24
CA SER A 567 0.58 -17.81 -21.83
C SER A 567 1.60 -18.28 -22.89
N ASN A 568 1.40 -19.49 -23.43
CA ASN A 568 2.30 -20.08 -24.42
C ASN A 568 2.25 -19.36 -25.78
N ARG A 569 1.06 -18.93 -26.26
CA ARG A 569 0.93 -18.19 -27.54
C ARG A 569 1.60 -16.82 -27.53
N ARG A 570 1.60 -16.09 -26.40
CA ARG A 570 2.30 -14.80 -26.28
C ARG A 570 3.82 -14.97 -26.21
N THR A 571 4.29 -16.06 -25.59
CA THR A 571 5.73 -16.41 -25.54
C THR A 571 6.28 -16.73 -26.94
N MET A 572 5.46 -17.29 -27.83
CA MET A 572 5.81 -17.45 -29.25
C MET A 572 5.81 -16.11 -30.01
N LEU A 573 4.80 -15.25 -29.80
CA LEU A 573 4.71 -13.94 -30.46
C LEU A 573 5.75 -12.90 -30.00
N LEU A 574 6.34 -13.08 -28.82
CA LEU A 574 7.46 -12.27 -28.33
C LEU A 574 8.84 -12.81 -28.74
N LYS A 575 8.89 -14.03 -29.29
CA LYS A 575 10.11 -14.68 -29.82
C LYS A 575 10.21 -14.63 -31.35
N SER A 576 9.12 -14.26 -32.03
CA SER A 576 9.06 -13.90 -33.46
C SER A 576 9.20 -12.40 -33.62
#